data_AF-A0A7X4CH99-F1
#
_entry.id   AF-A0A7X4CH99-F1
#
_cell.length_a   1.000
_cell.length_b   1.000
_cell.length_c   1.000
_cell.angle_alpha   90.00
_cell.angle_beta   90.00
_cell.angle_gamma   90.00
#
_symmetry.space_group_name_H-M   'P 1'
#
loop_
_entity.id
_entity.type
_entity.pdbx_description
1 polymer ?
#
loop_
_entity_poly.entity_id
_entity_poly.type
_entity_poly.pdbx_seq_one_letter_code
_entity_poly.pdbx_strand_id
1 'polypeptide(L)'
;MSDTTKIWTHAGRLLKVLDSIDAGKSDADALFRSLQDVIEDDHSRRNATDDLVDFLIRYDRNVDSALRHLDSLVAAWARLDEAGPTDGMGKEARVFRGGLGFLIGSTFMLGGDRESAEEFFRDPDTVEFIHRVYGVPRERMAGILPHRFGTTSLIFLCGEDHRNVLKLLQLKHVEDETLTESFARYKSRYGRATNAPTVHECGPGWILMDFIEGETLREFVDGTISTLLDCGPDAQGAVLGKEHIRKIRNIATGLLNTLDALHGRRQWHHDLSPSNILVVDRGAEIRLIDFGANSLLSRSSGSAGGLLDAKAYASPEVIKG
;
A
#
# COMPACT_ATOMS: atom_id res chain seq x y z
N MET A 1 -7.71 -34.49 18.63
CA MET A 1 -8.90 -33.61 18.69
C MET A 1 -8.54 -32.42 19.57
N SER A 2 -7.89 -31.41 18.99
CA SER A 2 -7.38 -30.25 19.72
C SER A 2 -8.34 -29.07 19.57
N ASP A 3 -9.02 -28.74 20.66
CA ASP A 3 -9.44 -27.42 21.14
C ASP A 3 -9.81 -26.30 20.13
N THR A 4 -10.39 -26.64 18.97
CA THR A 4 -10.90 -25.69 17.96
C THR A 4 -12.13 -24.89 18.42
N THR A 5 -12.65 -25.15 19.62
CA THR A 5 -13.87 -24.53 20.15
C THR A 5 -13.61 -23.29 21.01
N LYS A 6 -12.34 -22.98 21.33
CA LYS A 6 -11.94 -21.73 22.02
C LYS A 6 -11.49 -20.61 21.06
N ILE A 7 -11.67 -20.79 19.75
CA ILE A 7 -11.34 -19.83 18.69
C ILE A 7 -12.47 -18.78 18.54
N TRP A 8 -12.81 -18.11 19.64
CA TRP A 8 -13.38 -16.76 19.57
C TRP A 8 -12.25 -15.83 20.01
N THR A 9 -11.31 -15.63 19.10
CA THR A 9 -10.12 -14.78 19.27
C THR A 9 -10.52 -13.34 19.60
N HIS A 10 -9.63 -12.61 20.27
CA HIS A 10 -9.73 -11.17 20.48
C HIS A 10 -10.16 -10.42 19.21
N ALA A 11 -9.63 -10.82 18.04
CA ALA A 11 -10.04 -10.35 16.73
C ALA A 11 -11.55 -10.49 16.43
N GLY A 12 -12.13 -11.67 16.71
CA GLY A 12 -13.56 -11.90 16.50
C GLY A 12 -14.45 -11.08 17.43
N ARG A 13 -13.97 -10.73 18.63
CA ARG A 13 -14.69 -9.82 19.56
C ARG A 13 -14.64 -8.38 19.05
N LEU A 14 -13.46 -7.90 18.65
CA LEU A 14 -13.28 -6.55 18.11
C LEU A 14 -14.11 -6.32 16.84
N LEU A 15 -14.16 -7.31 15.93
CA LEU A 15 -15.01 -7.23 14.72
C LEU A 15 -16.50 -7.11 15.07
N LYS A 16 -17.00 -7.87 16.06
CA LYS A 16 -18.39 -7.77 16.50
C LYS A 16 -18.73 -6.41 17.12
N VAL A 17 -17.77 -5.80 17.80
CA VAL A 17 -17.96 -4.47 18.40
C VAL A 17 -18.09 -3.42 17.30
N LEU A 18 -17.24 -3.50 16.28
CA LEU A 18 -17.36 -2.64 15.09
C LEU A 18 -18.71 -2.84 14.37
N ASP A 19 -19.16 -4.08 14.16
CA ASP A 19 -20.48 -4.37 13.59
C ASP A 19 -21.63 -3.79 14.46
N SER A 20 -21.46 -3.77 15.78
CA SER A 20 -22.43 -3.23 16.72
C SER A 20 -22.49 -1.70 16.71
N ILE A 21 -21.36 -1.03 16.48
CA ILE A 21 -21.29 0.43 16.28
C ILE A 21 -22.07 0.81 15.01
N ASP A 22 -21.83 0.10 13.90
CA ASP A 22 -22.55 0.32 12.62
C ASP A 22 -24.07 0.16 12.76
N ALA A 23 -24.51 -0.80 13.59
CA ALA A 23 -25.92 -1.01 13.85
C ALA A 23 -26.56 0.08 14.74
N GLY A 24 -25.81 1.10 15.16
CA GLY A 24 -26.23 2.12 16.13
C GLY A 24 -26.46 1.56 17.53
N LYS A 25 -25.93 0.36 17.82
CA LYS A 25 -26.11 -0.36 19.08
C LYS A 25 -24.95 -0.16 20.05
N SER A 26 -23.90 0.51 19.62
CA SER A 26 -22.67 0.73 20.38
C SER A 26 -21.98 2.03 19.95
N ASP A 27 -20.93 2.40 20.66
CA ASP A 27 -20.17 3.63 20.48
C ASP A 27 -18.65 3.36 20.46
N ALA A 28 -17.86 4.39 20.12
CA ALA A 28 -16.41 4.30 20.14
C ALA A 28 -15.85 3.94 21.55
N ASP A 29 -16.58 4.30 22.61
CA ASP A 29 -16.30 3.87 23.99
C ASP A 29 -16.33 2.35 24.16
N ALA A 30 -17.26 1.65 23.51
CA ALA A 30 -17.32 0.19 23.54
C ALA A 30 -16.15 -0.47 22.79
N LEU A 31 -15.71 0.13 21.67
CA LEU A 31 -14.50 -0.31 20.97
C LEU A 31 -13.26 -0.13 21.86
N PHE A 32 -13.13 1.04 22.49
CA PHE A 32 -12.04 1.32 23.42
C PHE A 32 -12.02 0.34 24.60
N ARG A 33 -13.16 0.11 25.29
CA ARG A 33 -13.25 -0.88 26.37
C ARG A 33 -12.90 -2.29 25.91
N SER A 34 -13.35 -2.68 24.72
CA SER A 34 -13.04 -4.01 24.18
C SER A 34 -11.57 -4.16 23.83
N LEU A 35 -10.92 -3.08 23.38
CA LEU A 35 -9.47 -3.04 23.18
C LEU A 35 -8.73 -3.13 24.52
N GLN A 36 -9.21 -2.46 25.57
CA GLN A 36 -8.66 -2.59 26.93
C GLN A 36 -8.80 -4.02 27.46
N ASP A 37 -9.98 -4.65 27.31
CA ASP A 37 -10.20 -6.04 27.73
C ASP A 37 -9.21 -7.01 27.05
N VAL A 38 -8.86 -6.77 25.78
CA VAL A 38 -7.86 -7.56 25.05
C VAL A 38 -6.46 -7.38 25.65
N ILE A 39 -6.12 -6.16 26.07
CA ILE A 39 -4.84 -5.83 26.68
C ILE A 39 -4.73 -6.42 28.10
N GLU A 40 -5.85 -6.48 28.83
CA GLU A 40 -5.92 -6.89 30.23
C GLU A 40 -6.00 -8.42 30.45
N ASP A 41 -6.35 -9.21 29.44
CA ASP A 41 -6.46 -10.67 29.56
C ASP A 41 -5.08 -11.33 29.82
N ASP A 42 -4.82 -11.62 31.11
CA ASP A 42 -3.54 -12.00 31.75
C ASP A 42 -2.88 -13.27 31.18
N HIS A 43 -3.61 -14.08 30.40
CA HIS A 43 -3.10 -15.28 29.75
C HIS A 43 -2.42 -15.01 28.38
N SER A 44 -2.56 -13.81 27.82
CA SER A 44 -2.23 -13.51 26.42
C SER A 44 -1.02 -12.59 26.20
N ARG A 45 -0.35 -12.09 27.25
CA ARG A 45 0.77 -11.11 27.16
C ARG A 45 1.91 -11.47 26.18
N ARG A 46 2.03 -12.73 25.72
CA ARG A 46 2.99 -13.13 24.67
C ARG A 46 2.47 -13.04 23.24
N ASN A 47 1.15 -12.92 23.04
CA ASN A 47 0.48 -13.05 21.74
C ASN A 47 -0.45 -11.87 21.39
N ALA A 48 -0.64 -10.87 22.27
CA ALA A 48 -1.58 -9.77 22.04
C ALA A 48 -1.28 -8.96 20.76
N THR A 49 0.00 -8.83 20.39
CA THR A 49 0.39 -8.22 19.11
C THR A 49 0.03 -9.08 17.91
N ASP A 50 0.19 -10.40 18.01
CA ASP A 50 -0.14 -11.32 16.92
C ASP A 50 -1.65 -11.39 16.74
N ASP A 51 -2.42 -11.38 17.84
CA ASP A 51 -3.89 -11.29 17.84
C ASP A 51 -4.37 -9.98 17.20
N LEU A 52 -3.70 -8.86 17.49
CA LEU A 52 -3.97 -7.57 16.87
C LEU A 52 -3.64 -7.61 15.38
N VAL A 53 -2.49 -8.16 14.98
CA VAL A 53 -2.12 -8.28 13.57
C VAL A 53 -3.14 -9.16 12.82
N ASP A 54 -3.55 -10.31 13.37
CA ASP A 54 -4.62 -11.15 12.79
C ASP A 54 -5.94 -10.37 12.66
N PHE A 55 -6.32 -9.59 13.69
CA PHE A 55 -7.48 -8.71 13.62
C PHE A 55 -7.38 -7.69 12.48
N LEU A 56 -6.27 -6.95 12.42
CA LEU A 56 -6.05 -5.91 11.43
C LEU A 56 -6.00 -6.49 10.01
N ILE A 57 -5.40 -7.67 9.83
CA ILE A 57 -5.38 -8.42 8.56
C ILE A 57 -6.80 -8.79 8.11
N ARG A 58 -7.60 -9.35 9.03
CA ARG A 58 -8.99 -9.72 8.72
C ARG A 58 -9.84 -8.50 8.39
N TYR A 59 -9.58 -7.40 9.09
CA TYR A 59 -10.27 -6.14 8.89
C TYR A 59 -9.91 -5.48 7.56
N ASP A 60 -8.61 -5.38 7.22
CA ASP A 60 -8.08 -4.81 5.97
C ASP A 60 -8.57 -5.56 4.71
N ARG A 61 -9.07 -6.79 4.85
CA ARG A 61 -9.73 -7.54 3.76
C ARG A 61 -11.12 -7.00 3.41
N ASN A 62 -11.75 -6.19 4.25
CA ASN A 62 -13.10 -5.64 4.04
C ASN A 62 -13.08 -4.12 3.84
N VAL A 63 -12.82 -3.71 2.60
CA VAL A 63 -12.69 -2.29 2.19
C VAL A 63 -13.91 -1.44 2.56
N ASP A 64 -15.12 -1.94 2.36
CA ASP A 64 -16.34 -1.21 2.69
C ASP A 64 -16.50 -1.01 4.20
N SER A 65 -15.93 -1.91 5.01
CA SER A 65 -15.91 -1.78 6.47
C SER A 65 -14.92 -0.72 6.91
N ALA A 66 -13.73 -0.68 6.31
CA ALA A 66 -12.64 0.24 6.66
C ALA A 66 -13.09 1.71 6.58
N LEU A 67 -13.72 2.11 5.47
CA LEU A 67 -14.19 3.49 5.29
C LEU A 67 -15.37 3.83 6.20
N ARG A 68 -16.25 2.87 6.51
CA ARG A 68 -17.40 3.11 7.41
C ARG A 68 -17.00 3.36 8.86
N HIS A 69 -15.97 2.68 9.36
CA HIS A 69 -15.59 2.77 10.78
C HIS A 69 -14.55 3.84 11.09
N LEU A 70 -14.09 4.59 10.08
CA LEU A 70 -12.94 5.48 10.19
C LEU A 70 -13.05 6.46 11.37
N ASP A 71 -14.19 7.16 11.52
CA ASP A 71 -14.40 8.11 12.62
C ASP A 71 -14.34 7.44 14.00
N SER A 72 -14.89 6.22 14.11
CA SER A 72 -14.88 5.46 15.37
C SER A 72 -13.49 4.97 15.73
N LEU A 73 -12.71 4.56 14.72
CA LEU A 73 -11.31 4.16 14.88
C LEU A 73 -10.43 5.35 15.30
N VAL A 74 -10.62 6.53 14.68
CA VAL A 74 -9.92 7.77 15.05
C VAL A 74 -10.23 8.15 16.50
N ALA A 75 -11.50 8.12 16.90
CA ALA A 75 -11.91 8.41 18.27
C ALA A 75 -11.30 7.43 19.29
N ALA A 76 -11.26 6.13 18.97
CA ALA A 76 -10.63 5.11 19.83
C ALA A 76 -9.10 5.30 19.92
N TRP A 77 -8.45 5.64 18.81
CA TRP A 77 -7.01 5.89 18.76
C TRP A 77 -6.60 7.11 19.62
N ALA A 78 -7.36 8.20 19.57
CA ALA A 78 -7.10 9.39 20.39
C ALA A 78 -7.18 9.10 21.89
N ARG A 79 -8.15 8.27 22.31
CA ARG A 79 -8.34 7.90 23.74
C ARG A 79 -7.24 7.01 24.29
N LEU A 80 -6.62 6.19 23.43
CA LEU A 80 -5.45 5.39 23.81
C LEU A 80 -4.24 6.26 24.13
N ASP A 81 -4.14 7.47 23.55
CA ASP A 81 -3.11 8.45 23.90
C ASP A 81 -3.35 9.05 25.29
N GLU A 82 -4.60 9.46 25.55
CA GLU A 82 -5.02 10.09 26.81
C GLU A 82 -4.90 9.18 28.04
N ALA A 83 -5.03 7.87 27.86
CA ALA A 83 -5.00 6.89 28.95
C ALA A 83 -3.64 6.84 29.68
N GLY A 84 -2.55 7.30 29.05
CA GLY A 84 -1.20 7.38 29.63
C GLY A 84 -0.60 6.01 30.01
N PRO A 85 0.74 5.92 30.16
CA PRO A 85 1.37 4.70 30.65
C PRO A 85 1.13 4.57 32.15
N THR A 86 0.07 3.89 32.58
CA THR A 86 -0.01 3.38 33.96
C THR A 86 0.79 2.08 34.07
N ASP A 87 1.50 1.92 35.20
CA ASP A 87 2.55 0.92 35.42
C ASP A 87 2.14 -0.50 34.96
N GLY A 88 2.87 -1.01 33.96
CA GLY A 88 2.71 -2.36 33.40
C GLY A 88 1.87 -2.46 32.12
N MET A 89 0.98 -1.51 31.84
CA MET A 89 0.09 -1.53 30.66
C MET A 89 0.59 -0.70 29.47
N GLY A 90 1.51 0.25 29.70
CA GLY A 90 1.92 1.22 28.69
C GLY A 90 2.58 0.64 27.43
N LYS A 91 3.18 -0.56 27.48
CA LYS A 91 3.84 -1.14 26.30
C LYS A 91 2.85 -1.76 25.31
N GLU A 92 1.90 -2.56 25.78
CA GLU A 92 0.91 -3.20 24.91
C GLU A 92 -0.09 -2.16 24.38
N ALA A 93 -0.54 -1.21 25.21
CA ALA A 93 -1.40 -0.12 24.76
C ALA A 93 -0.80 0.68 23.60
N ARG A 94 0.51 0.96 23.65
CA ARG A 94 1.23 1.64 22.56
C ARG A 94 1.33 0.78 21.30
N VAL A 95 1.52 -0.54 21.42
CA VAL A 95 1.49 -1.44 20.26
C VAL A 95 0.11 -1.43 19.59
N PHE A 96 -0.96 -1.46 20.37
CA PHE A 96 -2.33 -1.37 19.87
C PHE A 96 -2.61 -0.03 19.20
N ARG A 97 -2.21 1.07 19.85
CA ARG A 97 -2.31 2.41 19.28
C ARG A 97 -1.57 2.54 17.95
N GLY A 98 -0.36 2.00 17.86
CA GLY A 98 0.42 1.98 16.62
C GLY A 98 -0.22 1.16 15.50
N GLY A 99 -0.75 -0.02 15.82
CA GLY A 99 -1.48 -0.85 14.84
C GLY A 99 -2.77 -0.18 14.34
N LEU A 100 -3.51 0.49 15.23
CA LEU A 100 -4.68 1.29 14.85
C LEU A 100 -4.30 2.51 14.01
N GLY A 101 -3.21 3.21 14.37
CA GLY A 101 -2.70 4.33 13.58
C GLY A 101 -2.33 3.90 12.16
N PHE A 102 -1.66 2.75 12.00
CA PHE A 102 -1.38 2.17 10.69
C PHE A 102 -2.66 1.90 9.89
N LEU A 103 -3.66 1.27 10.52
CA LEU A 103 -4.93 0.95 9.86
C LEU A 103 -5.67 2.22 9.41
N ILE A 104 -5.80 3.19 10.31
CA ILE A 104 -6.47 4.48 10.05
C ILE A 104 -5.76 5.22 8.93
N GLY A 105 -4.44 5.39 9.03
CA GLY A 105 -3.63 6.05 8.01
C GLY A 105 -3.75 5.35 6.65
N SER A 106 -3.68 4.02 6.62
CA SER A 106 -3.85 3.26 5.37
C SER A 106 -5.26 3.39 4.77
N THR A 107 -6.28 3.56 5.60
CA THR A 107 -7.67 3.78 5.20
C THR A 107 -7.88 5.18 4.62
N PHE A 108 -7.30 6.21 5.23
CA PHE A 108 -7.27 7.57 4.66
C PHE A 108 -6.57 7.58 3.30
N MET A 109 -5.43 6.90 3.16
CA MET A 109 -4.75 6.74 1.87
C MET A 109 -5.62 6.05 0.82
N LEU A 110 -6.37 5.02 1.20
CA LEU A 110 -7.32 4.33 0.31
C LEU A 110 -8.42 5.28 -0.18
N GLY A 111 -8.92 6.16 0.69
CA GLY A 111 -9.89 7.21 0.34
C GLY A 111 -9.30 8.39 -0.44
N GLY A 112 -7.98 8.42 -0.66
CA GLY A 112 -7.27 9.49 -1.35
C GLY A 112 -6.91 10.70 -0.47
N ASP A 113 -7.24 10.66 0.82
CA ASP A 113 -6.94 11.72 1.78
C ASP A 113 -5.57 11.50 2.43
N ARG A 114 -4.53 11.90 1.71
CA ARG A 114 -3.14 11.71 2.15
C ARG A 114 -2.76 12.67 3.28
N GLU A 115 -3.38 13.84 3.34
CA GLU A 115 -3.10 14.87 4.33
C GLU A 115 -3.53 14.39 5.73
N SER A 116 -4.74 13.86 5.85
CA SER A 116 -5.21 13.26 7.11
C SER A 116 -4.41 12.01 7.49
N ALA A 117 -3.91 11.25 6.51
CA ALA A 117 -3.08 10.08 6.78
C ALA A 117 -1.71 10.45 7.41
N GLU A 118 -1.16 11.65 7.14
CA GLU A 118 0.19 12.03 7.59
C GLU A 118 0.35 11.96 9.11
N GLU A 119 -0.67 12.43 9.84
CA GLU A 119 -0.66 12.47 11.31
C GLU A 119 -0.42 11.07 11.89
N PHE A 120 -1.13 10.07 11.38
CA PHE A 120 -1.05 8.70 11.89
C PHE A 120 0.28 8.02 11.56
N PHE A 121 0.90 8.32 10.42
CA PHE A 121 2.19 7.72 10.05
C PHE A 121 3.39 8.44 10.67
N ARG A 122 3.24 9.71 11.07
CA ARG A 122 4.25 10.42 11.87
C ARG A 122 4.25 10.02 13.35
N ASP A 123 3.17 9.39 13.80
CA ASP A 123 3.07 8.91 15.16
C ASP A 123 4.16 7.86 15.48
N PRO A 124 4.93 8.02 16.58
CA PRO A 124 6.01 7.10 16.93
C PRO A 124 5.56 5.66 17.17
N ASP A 125 4.34 5.43 17.65
CA ASP A 125 3.81 4.09 17.88
C ASP A 125 3.48 3.39 16.55
N THR A 126 2.97 4.14 15.58
CA THR A 126 2.74 3.62 14.21
C THR A 126 4.07 3.26 13.54
N VAL A 127 5.10 4.10 13.67
CA VAL A 127 6.45 3.80 13.16
C VAL A 127 7.02 2.55 13.84
N GLU A 128 6.83 2.42 15.15
CA GLU A 128 7.24 1.23 15.91
C GLU A 128 6.50 -0.03 15.44
N PHE A 129 5.19 0.08 15.18
CA PHE A 129 4.39 -1.01 14.62
C PHE A 129 4.93 -1.46 13.26
N ILE A 130 5.24 -0.52 12.35
CA ILE A 130 5.81 -0.84 11.03
C ILE A 130 7.17 -1.54 11.19
N HIS A 131 8.04 -1.04 12.07
CA HIS A 131 9.32 -1.68 12.37
C HIS A 131 9.13 -3.11 12.86
N ARG A 132 8.18 -3.34 13.77
CA ARG A 132 7.96 -4.65 14.38
C ARG A 132 7.36 -5.67 13.39
N VAL A 133 6.41 -5.24 12.55
CA VAL A 133 5.70 -6.13 11.62
C VAL A 133 6.54 -6.43 10.38
N TYR A 134 7.20 -5.41 9.81
CA TYR A 134 7.91 -5.55 8.53
C TYR A 134 9.43 -5.63 8.67
N GLY A 135 9.97 -5.30 9.85
CA GLY A 135 11.43 -5.25 10.06
C GLY A 135 12.10 -4.05 9.39
N VAL A 136 11.35 -3.02 9.00
CA VAL A 136 11.92 -1.79 8.39
C VAL A 136 12.73 -1.03 9.46
N PRO A 137 14.02 -0.70 9.23
CA PRO A 137 14.78 0.09 10.19
C PRO A 137 14.17 1.48 10.38
N ARG A 138 14.10 1.99 11.63
CA ARG A 138 13.41 3.24 11.97
C ARG A 138 14.00 4.45 11.25
N GLU A 139 15.32 4.46 11.09
CA GLU A 139 16.08 5.46 10.34
C GLU A 139 15.69 5.53 8.85
N ARG A 140 15.17 4.44 8.27
CA ARG A 140 14.67 4.42 6.88
C ARG A 140 13.26 4.99 6.77
N MET A 141 12.57 5.18 7.89
CA MET A 141 11.24 5.79 7.99
C MET A 141 11.32 7.24 8.49
N ALA A 142 12.51 7.83 8.60
CA ALA A 142 12.66 9.24 8.89
C ALA A 142 11.94 10.08 7.81
N GLY A 143 11.10 11.03 8.22
CA GLY A 143 10.30 11.83 7.29
C GLY A 143 9.29 11.01 6.48
N ILE A 144 8.78 9.89 7.01
CA ILE A 144 7.79 9.07 6.31
C ILE A 144 6.56 9.90 5.94
N LEU A 145 6.17 9.85 4.67
CA LEU A 145 5.06 10.62 4.11
C LEU A 145 4.19 9.73 3.22
N PRO A 146 2.87 9.62 3.47
CA PRO A 146 1.94 8.92 2.61
C PRO A 146 1.97 9.44 1.17
N HIS A 147 2.15 8.55 0.19
CA HIS A 147 2.24 8.94 -1.21
C HIS A 147 1.13 8.34 -2.07
N ARG A 148 1.00 7.00 -2.08
CA ARG A 148 0.01 6.28 -2.91
C ARG A 148 -0.46 4.98 -2.25
N PHE A 149 -1.72 4.62 -2.50
CA PHE A 149 -2.30 3.32 -2.16
C PHE A 149 -2.42 2.47 -3.42
N GLY A 150 -1.75 1.31 -3.46
CA GLY A 150 -1.75 0.39 -4.59
C GLY A 150 -2.66 -0.82 -4.39
N THR A 151 -2.59 -1.78 -5.31
CA THR A 151 -3.35 -3.04 -5.21
C THR A 151 -2.75 -4.01 -4.20
N THR A 152 -1.42 -3.99 -4.04
CA THR A 152 -0.68 -4.88 -3.15
C THR A 152 0.08 -4.14 -2.07
N SER A 153 0.32 -2.84 -2.24
CA SER A 153 1.31 -2.11 -1.45
C SER A 153 0.85 -0.69 -1.13
N LEU A 154 1.33 -0.19 -0.01
CA LEU A 154 1.34 1.23 0.35
C LEU A 154 2.68 1.84 -0.07
N ILE A 155 2.64 3.05 -0.61
CA ILE A 155 3.83 3.77 -1.06
C ILE A 155 3.99 5.01 -0.19
N PHE A 156 5.18 5.15 0.39
CA PHE A 156 5.57 6.29 1.19
C PHE A 156 6.80 6.96 0.60
N LEU A 157 6.91 8.28 0.74
CA LEU A 157 8.19 8.97 0.59
C LEU A 157 8.93 8.95 1.93
N CYS A 158 10.26 8.88 1.89
CA CYS A 158 11.12 8.82 3.07
C CYS A 158 12.42 9.61 2.87
N GLY A 159 13.05 9.97 3.99
CA GLY A 159 14.19 10.88 4.06
C GLY A 159 13.74 12.32 4.25
N GLU A 160 14.58 13.16 4.87
CA GLU A 160 14.27 14.58 5.09
C GLU A 160 14.02 15.35 3.79
N ASP A 161 14.59 14.89 2.69
CA ASP A 161 14.43 15.44 1.34
C ASP A 161 13.41 14.68 0.48
N HIS A 162 12.73 13.68 1.04
CA HIS A 162 11.75 12.82 0.37
C HIS A 162 12.23 12.21 -0.96
N ARG A 163 13.55 11.95 -1.09
CA ARG A 163 14.13 11.38 -2.31
C ARG A 163 14.05 9.86 -2.42
N ASN A 164 13.52 9.19 -1.39
CA ASN A 164 13.36 7.75 -1.39
C ASN A 164 11.88 7.37 -1.33
N VAL A 165 11.56 6.22 -1.91
CA VAL A 165 10.28 5.54 -1.77
C VAL A 165 10.47 4.33 -0.86
N LEU A 166 9.66 4.25 0.19
CA LEU A 166 9.39 3.02 0.91
C LEU A 166 8.10 2.40 0.39
N LYS A 167 8.23 1.29 -0.33
CA LYS A 167 7.12 0.45 -0.75
C LYS A 167 6.90 -0.61 0.32
N LEU A 168 5.74 -0.59 0.96
CA LEU A 168 5.34 -1.49 2.03
C LEU A 168 4.21 -2.38 1.54
N LEU A 169 4.32 -3.69 1.71
CA LEU A 169 3.25 -4.63 1.39
C LEU A 169 2.01 -4.31 2.24
N GLN A 170 0.81 -4.36 1.66
CA GLN A 170 -0.42 -4.15 2.44
C GLN A 170 -0.55 -5.23 3.51
N LEU A 171 -1.11 -4.84 4.66
CA LEU A 171 -1.14 -5.69 5.84
C LEU A 171 -1.86 -7.01 5.56
N LYS A 172 -2.98 -7.01 4.84
CA LYS A 172 -3.69 -8.25 4.45
C LYS A 172 -2.87 -9.27 3.66
N HIS A 173 -1.70 -8.90 3.14
CA HIS A 173 -0.80 -9.74 2.35
C HIS A 173 0.47 -10.17 3.09
N VAL A 174 0.72 -9.73 4.33
CA VAL A 174 1.98 -10.04 5.04
C VAL A 174 2.15 -11.53 5.40
N GLU A 175 1.05 -12.27 5.50
CA GLU A 175 1.06 -13.73 5.70
C GLU A 175 1.35 -14.52 4.42
N ASP A 176 1.41 -13.84 3.26
CA ASP A 176 1.73 -14.48 2.00
C ASP A 176 3.24 -14.67 1.86
N GLU A 177 3.70 -15.88 2.16
CA GLU A 177 5.11 -16.27 2.04
C GLU A 177 5.68 -16.04 0.64
N THR A 178 4.87 -16.23 -0.41
CA THR A 178 5.34 -16.06 -1.79
C THR A 178 5.57 -14.57 -2.10
N LEU A 179 4.65 -13.70 -1.67
CA LEU A 179 4.79 -12.25 -1.85
C LEU A 179 5.92 -11.68 -0.99
N THR A 180 5.98 -12.05 0.28
CA THR A 180 7.03 -11.59 1.20
C THR A 180 8.42 -12.04 0.75
N GLU A 181 8.57 -13.28 0.27
CA GLU A 181 9.83 -13.76 -0.32
C GLU A 181 10.18 -13.01 -1.62
N SER A 182 9.18 -12.67 -2.44
CA SER A 182 9.38 -11.86 -3.64
C SER A 182 9.95 -10.47 -3.29
N PHE A 183 9.41 -9.82 -2.27
CA PHE A 183 9.93 -8.54 -1.75
C PHE A 183 11.35 -8.69 -1.19
N ALA A 184 11.60 -9.72 -0.38
CA ALA A 184 12.93 -9.96 0.20
C ALA A 184 14.01 -10.22 -0.86
N ARG A 185 13.63 -10.75 -2.03
CA ARG A 185 14.53 -11.00 -3.16
C ARG A 185 14.51 -9.90 -4.21
N TYR A 186 13.71 -8.84 -4.05
CA TYR A 186 13.46 -7.84 -5.08
C TYR A 186 14.75 -7.21 -5.60
N LYS A 187 15.62 -6.73 -4.70
CA LYS A 187 16.91 -6.13 -5.07
C LYS A 187 17.80 -7.10 -5.87
N SER A 188 17.84 -8.37 -5.47
CA SER A 188 18.66 -9.38 -6.16
C SER A 188 18.16 -9.67 -7.59
N ARG A 189 16.84 -9.59 -7.82
CA ARG A 189 16.21 -9.85 -9.12
C ARG A 189 16.21 -8.63 -10.04
N TYR A 190 15.87 -7.46 -9.47
CA TYR A 190 15.53 -6.25 -10.23
C TYR A 190 16.41 -5.04 -9.91
N GLY A 191 17.31 -5.10 -8.92
CA GLY A 191 18.16 -3.96 -8.54
C GLY A 191 19.16 -3.51 -9.60
N ARG A 192 19.27 -4.23 -10.73
CA ARG A 192 20.09 -3.86 -11.91
C ARG A 192 19.23 -3.62 -13.17
N ALA A 193 17.91 -3.54 -13.02
CA ALA A 193 17.00 -3.25 -14.12
C ALA A 193 17.34 -1.89 -14.75
N THR A 194 17.35 -1.83 -16.08
CA THR A 194 17.62 -0.59 -16.81
C THR A 194 16.39 0.30 -16.78
N ASN A 195 16.59 1.63 -16.69
CA ASN A 195 15.51 2.63 -16.62
C ASN A 195 14.46 2.35 -15.53
N ALA A 196 14.92 1.88 -14.38
CA ALA A 196 14.12 1.64 -13.18
C ALA A 196 14.72 2.40 -11.98
N PRO A 197 13.97 2.59 -10.88
CA PRO A 197 14.53 3.13 -9.64
C PRO A 197 15.71 2.29 -9.13
N THR A 198 16.73 2.94 -8.56
CA THR A 198 17.78 2.19 -7.85
C THR A 198 17.18 1.60 -6.58
N VAL A 199 17.30 0.29 -6.42
CA VAL A 199 16.84 -0.39 -5.20
C VAL A 199 17.97 -0.37 -4.17
N HIS A 200 17.78 0.40 -3.10
CA HIS A 200 18.75 0.56 -2.03
C HIS A 200 18.75 -0.64 -1.10
N GLU A 201 17.58 -1.04 -0.62
CA GLU A 201 17.41 -2.11 0.36
C GLU A 201 16.05 -2.79 0.17
N CYS A 202 15.91 -4.02 0.65
CA CYS A 202 14.63 -4.71 0.69
C CYS A 202 14.64 -5.77 1.79
N GLY A 203 13.45 -6.10 2.29
CA GLY A 203 13.23 -7.19 3.23
C GLY A 203 11.87 -7.83 3.00
N PRO A 204 11.46 -8.77 3.88
CA PRO A 204 10.14 -9.36 3.81
C PRO A 204 9.06 -8.28 3.89
N GLY A 205 8.31 -8.08 2.79
CA GLY A 205 7.21 -7.13 2.73
C GLY A 205 7.60 -5.64 2.62
N TRP A 206 8.87 -5.28 2.38
CA TRP A 206 9.24 -3.89 2.10
C TRP A 206 10.39 -3.73 1.11
N ILE A 207 10.39 -2.61 0.37
CA ILE A 207 11.44 -2.22 -0.58
C ILE A 207 11.72 -0.73 -0.41
N LEU A 208 12.99 -0.36 -0.30
CA LEU A 208 13.46 1.03 -0.32
C LEU A 208 14.20 1.31 -1.62
N MET A 209 13.79 2.34 -2.35
CA MET A 209 14.34 2.70 -3.65
C MET A 209 14.30 4.19 -3.93
N ASP A 210 14.94 4.64 -5.00
CA ASP A 210 14.84 6.04 -5.45
C ASP A 210 13.38 6.45 -5.69
N PHE A 211 13.02 7.66 -5.25
CA PHE A 211 11.83 8.32 -5.75
C PHE A 211 12.09 8.84 -7.17
N ILE A 212 11.16 8.53 -8.07
CA ILE A 212 11.15 9.08 -9.42
C ILE A 212 9.96 10.02 -9.52
N GLU A 213 10.26 11.31 -9.67
CA GLU A 213 9.24 12.33 -9.87
C GLU A 213 8.63 12.18 -11.27
N GLY A 214 7.32 11.93 -11.33
CA GLY A 214 6.60 11.78 -12.58
C GLY A 214 5.18 11.26 -12.33
N GLU A 215 4.36 11.36 -13.36
CA GLU A 215 3.04 10.74 -13.39
C GLU A 215 3.12 9.40 -14.11
N THR A 216 2.20 8.49 -13.81
CA THR A 216 2.08 7.25 -14.57
C THR A 216 1.60 7.54 -15.99
N LEU A 217 1.89 6.65 -16.95
CA LEU A 217 1.42 6.76 -18.31
C LEU A 217 -0.11 6.75 -18.38
N ARG A 218 -0.77 6.06 -17.44
CA ARG A 218 -2.23 6.12 -17.27
C ARG A 218 -2.69 7.54 -16.97
N GLU A 219 -2.17 8.16 -15.92
CA GLU A 219 -2.47 9.54 -15.52
C GLU A 219 -2.19 10.52 -16.66
N PHE A 220 -1.04 10.37 -17.32
CA PHE A 220 -0.63 11.20 -18.45
C PHE A 220 -1.63 11.14 -19.62
N VAL A 221 -2.08 9.94 -19.97
CA VAL A 221 -3.06 9.74 -21.05
C VAL A 221 -4.42 10.31 -20.67
N ASP A 222 -4.89 10.05 -19.45
CA ASP A 222 -6.18 10.53 -18.95
C ASP A 222 -6.22 12.07 -18.92
N GLY A 223 -5.16 12.72 -18.44
CA GLY A 223 -5.01 14.18 -18.47
C GLY A 223 -4.98 14.76 -19.89
N THR A 224 -4.31 14.07 -20.82
CA THR A 224 -4.29 14.46 -22.24
C THR A 224 -5.67 14.36 -22.88
N ILE A 225 -6.42 13.29 -22.60
CA ILE A 225 -7.79 13.09 -23.11
C ILE A 225 -8.72 14.17 -22.56
N SER A 226 -8.66 14.47 -21.26
CA SER A 226 -9.47 15.54 -20.66
C SER A 226 -9.22 16.87 -21.35
N THR A 227 -7.95 17.24 -21.54
CA THR A 227 -7.55 18.49 -22.21
C THR A 227 -8.10 18.55 -23.65
N LEU A 228 -8.10 17.42 -24.38
CA LEU A 228 -8.62 17.35 -25.73
C LEU A 228 -10.14 17.45 -25.81
N LEU A 229 -10.87 16.94 -24.82
CA LEU A 229 -12.33 17.06 -24.74
C LEU A 229 -12.77 18.48 -24.38
N ASP A 230 -11.97 19.20 -23.59
CA ASP A 230 -12.24 20.58 -23.18
C ASP A 230 -11.95 21.62 -24.29
N CYS A 231 -11.07 21.29 -25.24
CA CYS A 231 -10.73 22.16 -26.36
C CYS A 231 -11.70 21.93 -27.54
N GLY A 232 -12.50 22.94 -27.89
CA GLY A 232 -13.39 22.91 -29.06
C GLY A 232 -12.66 22.65 -30.39
N PRO A 233 -13.38 22.22 -31.44
CA PRO A 233 -12.81 21.59 -32.64
C PRO A 233 -11.88 22.47 -33.53
N ASP A 234 -11.82 23.79 -33.36
CA ASP A 234 -11.59 24.66 -34.53
C ASP A 234 -10.24 25.40 -34.65
N ALA A 235 -9.29 25.36 -33.72
CA ALA A 235 -8.04 26.13 -33.91
C ALA A 235 -6.74 25.54 -33.35
N GLN A 236 -6.80 24.47 -32.55
CA GLN A 236 -5.65 23.91 -31.84
C GLN A 236 -5.27 22.48 -32.26
N GLY A 237 -6.15 21.77 -32.98
CA GLY A 237 -6.02 20.34 -33.30
C GLY A 237 -4.78 19.95 -34.11
N ALA A 238 -4.25 20.83 -34.96
CA ALA A 238 -3.07 20.52 -35.80
C ALA A 238 -1.72 20.66 -35.07
N VAL A 239 -1.61 21.60 -34.10
CA VAL A 239 -0.38 21.82 -33.32
C VAL A 239 -0.31 20.84 -32.15
N LEU A 240 -1.43 20.60 -31.45
CA LEU A 240 -1.53 19.52 -30.47
C LEU A 240 -1.24 18.16 -31.12
N GLY A 241 -1.73 17.90 -32.34
CA GLY A 241 -1.47 16.66 -33.05
C GLY A 241 0.03 16.36 -33.25
N LYS A 242 0.82 17.34 -33.70
CA LYS A 242 2.26 17.13 -33.93
C LYS A 242 3.05 16.96 -32.63
N GLU A 243 2.72 17.71 -31.58
CA GLU A 243 3.37 17.55 -30.28
C GLU A 243 3.00 16.22 -29.62
N HIS A 244 1.72 15.85 -29.64
CA HIS A 244 1.25 14.57 -29.11
C HIS A 244 1.90 13.38 -29.84
N ILE A 245 1.96 13.40 -31.17
CA ILE A 245 2.65 12.35 -31.94
C ILE A 245 4.14 12.29 -31.56
N ARG A 246 4.79 13.43 -31.28
CA ARG A 246 6.18 13.42 -30.78
C ARG A 246 6.27 12.77 -29.41
N LYS A 247 5.41 13.13 -28.45
CA LYS A 247 5.40 12.53 -27.10
C LYS A 247 5.12 11.03 -27.15
N ILE A 248 4.10 10.59 -27.90
CA ILE A 248 3.78 9.17 -28.10
C ILE A 248 5.00 8.42 -28.66
N ARG A 249 5.65 8.98 -29.68
CA ARG A 249 6.85 8.38 -30.27
C ARG A 249 8.01 8.31 -29.27
N ASN A 250 8.24 9.36 -28.47
CA ASN A 250 9.30 9.37 -27.46
C ASN A 250 9.04 8.29 -26.41
N ILE A 251 7.82 8.23 -25.87
CA ILE A 251 7.38 7.21 -24.91
C ILE A 251 7.54 5.81 -25.49
N ALA A 252 7.02 5.56 -26.70
CA ALA A 252 7.10 4.25 -27.36
C ALA A 252 8.55 3.85 -27.64
N THR A 253 9.39 4.77 -28.12
CA THR A 253 10.81 4.52 -28.37
C THR A 253 11.55 4.23 -27.08
N GLY A 254 11.34 5.02 -26.03
CA GLY A 254 11.94 4.81 -24.71
C GLY A 254 11.53 3.47 -24.11
N LEU A 255 10.25 3.10 -24.22
CA LEU A 255 9.74 1.81 -23.76
C LEU A 255 10.40 0.65 -24.52
N LEU A 256 10.39 0.68 -25.85
CA LEU A 256 10.97 -0.38 -26.68
C LEU A 256 12.48 -0.55 -26.42
N ASN A 257 13.23 0.55 -26.31
CA ASN A 257 14.66 0.50 -25.98
C ASN A 257 14.89 -0.08 -24.57
N THR A 258 14.04 0.26 -23.61
CA THR A 258 14.13 -0.28 -22.24
C THR A 258 13.85 -1.77 -22.23
N LEU A 259 12.82 -2.23 -22.93
CA LEU A 259 12.47 -3.64 -23.03
C LEU A 259 13.57 -4.44 -23.74
N ASP A 260 14.14 -3.92 -24.82
CA ASP A 260 15.27 -4.55 -25.51
C ASP A 260 16.48 -4.71 -24.57
N ALA A 261 16.82 -3.66 -23.81
CA ALA A 261 17.91 -3.70 -22.83
C ALA A 261 17.66 -4.68 -21.66
N LEU A 262 16.41 -4.84 -21.22
CA LEU A 262 16.01 -5.81 -20.19
C LEU A 262 16.09 -7.25 -20.74
N HIS A 263 15.49 -7.49 -21.91
CA HIS A 263 15.46 -8.80 -22.54
C HIS A 263 16.88 -9.28 -22.92
N GLY A 264 17.75 -8.38 -23.36
CA GLY A 264 19.17 -8.66 -23.60
C GLY A 264 19.93 -9.14 -22.35
N ARG A 265 19.41 -8.85 -21.15
CA ARG A 265 19.92 -9.33 -19.85
C ARG A 265 19.11 -10.49 -19.26
N ARG A 266 18.16 -11.06 -20.02
CA ARG A 266 17.21 -12.09 -19.55
C ARG A 266 16.44 -11.65 -18.30
N GLN A 267 16.05 -10.39 -18.28
CA GLN A 267 15.14 -9.82 -17.29
C GLN A 267 13.84 -9.42 -17.98
N TRP A 268 12.72 -9.63 -17.30
CA TRP A 268 11.38 -9.32 -17.78
C TRP A 268 10.60 -8.59 -16.71
N HIS A 269 9.71 -7.69 -17.12
CA HIS A 269 8.92 -6.88 -16.20
C HIS A 269 7.84 -7.70 -15.46
N HIS A 270 7.17 -8.61 -16.18
CA HIS A 270 6.06 -9.48 -15.72
C HIS A 270 4.75 -8.78 -15.29
N ASP A 271 4.76 -7.45 -15.13
CA ASP A 271 3.53 -6.67 -14.90
C ASP A 271 3.54 -5.34 -15.67
N LEU A 272 3.81 -5.39 -16.98
CA LEU A 272 3.92 -4.16 -17.76
C LEU A 272 2.52 -3.61 -18.08
N SER A 273 2.19 -2.46 -17.52
CA SER A 273 0.93 -1.74 -17.76
C SER A 273 1.16 -0.22 -17.74
N PRO A 274 0.22 0.61 -18.23
CA PRO A 274 0.34 2.06 -18.16
C PRO A 274 0.50 2.62 -16.72
N SER A 275 0.05 1.88 -15.71
CA SER A 275 0.22 2.28 -14.30
C SER A 275 1.66 2.05 -13.79
N ASN A 276 2.43 1.20 -14.47
CA ASN A 276 3.79 0.81 -14.10
C ASN A 276 4.87 1.46 -14.97
N ILE A 277 4.48 2.45 -15.78
CA ILE A 277 5.36 3.27 -16.59
C ILE A 277 5.21 4.70 -16.10
N LEU A 278 6.27 5.27 -15.53
CA LEU A 278 6.32 6.70 -15.23
C LEU A 278 6.75 7.48 -16.47
N VAL A 279 6.05 8.58 -16.71
CA VAL A 279 6.34 9.59 -17.71
C VAL A 279 7.07 10.73 -17.01
N VAL A 280 8.32 10.97 -17.42
CA VAL A 280 9.23 11.93 -16.79
C VAL A 280 9.49 13.09 -17.75
N ASP A 281 9.89 14.24 -17.20
CA ASP A 281 10.29 15.42 -17.99
C ASP A 281 9.25 15.80 -19.06
N ARG A 282 7.96 15.80 -18.67
CA ARG A 282 6.80 16.13 -19.53
C ARG A 282 6.67 15.26 -20.78
N GLY A 283 7.07 13.98 -20.68
CA GLY A 283 6.97 13.01 -21.77
C GLY A 283 8.21 12.92 -22.65
N ALA A 284 9.35 13.42 -22.17
CA ALA A 284 10.64 13.22 -22.83
C ALA A 284 11.23 11.84 -22.51
N GLU A 285 11.05 11.36 -21.28
CA GLU A 285 11.61 10.10 -20.80
C GLU A 285 10.56 9.20 -20.16
N ILE A 286 10.89 7.92 -20.01
CA ILE A 286 10.09 6.95 -19.27
C ILE A 286 10.94 6.24 -18.23
N ARG A 287 10.30 5.78 -17.16
CA ARG A 287 10.88 4.90 -16.15
C ARG A 287 9.91 3.77 -15.85
N LEU A 288 10.41 2.54 -15.80
CA LEU A 288 9.60 1.40 -15.39
C LEU A 288 9.63 1.25 -13.87
N ILE A 289 8.48 0.99 -13.28
CA ILE A 289 8.32 0.76 -11.85
C ILE A 289 7.52 -0.52 -11.61
N ASP A 290 7.57 -1.02 -10.37
CA ASP A 290 6.78 -2.18 -9.95
C ASP A 290 7.02 -3.46 -10.78
N PHE A 291 8.26 -3.95 -10.76
CA PHE A 291 8.61 -5.20 -11.41
C PHE A 291 8.09 -6.39 -10.62
N GLY A 292 7.75 -7.48 -11.31
CA GLY A 292 7.27 -8.70 -10.68
C GLY A 292 6.00 -9.23 -11.32
N ALA A 293 5.58 -10.41 -10.91
CA ALA A 293 4.32 -10.97 -11.39
C ALA A 293 3.14 -10.24 -10.73
N ASN A 294 2.13 -9.91 -11.53
CA ASN A 294 0.89 -9.36 -11.00
C ASN A 294 0.18 -10.39 -10.12
N SER A 295 0.06 -10.09 -8.81
CA SER A 295 -0.57 -10.99 -7.85
C SER A 295 -2.07 -11.18 -8.13
N LEU A 296 -2.74 -10.22 -8.78
CA LEU A 296 -4.15 -10.33 -9.15
C LEU A 296 -4.37 -11.43 -10.18
N LEU A 297 -3.47 -11.55 -11.16
CA LEU A 297 -3.55 -12.58 -12.21
C LEU A 297 -3.30 -13.98 -11.67
N SER A 298 -2.32 -14.12 -10.78
CA SER A 298 -1.96 -15.43 -10.21
C SER A 298 -2.97 -15.95 -9.17
N ARG A 299 -3.73 -15.07 -8.53
CA ARG A 299 -4.55 -15.44 -7.37
C ARG A 299 -6.05 -15.25 -7.57
N SER A 300 -6.50 -14.63 -8.66
CA SER A 300 -7.91 -14.28 -8.92
C SER A 300 -8.58 -13.54 -7.74
N SER A 301 -7.78 -12.90 -6.89
CA SER A 301 -8.19 -12.26 -5.65
C SER A 301 -7.97 -10.76 -5.79
N GLY A 302 -9.06 -10.02 -6.00
CA GLY A 302 -9.09 -8.58 -6.21
C GLY A 302 -10.50 -8.13 -6.58
N SER A 303 -10.73 -6.83 -6.69
CA SER A 303 -12.01 -6.34 -7.22
C SER A 303 -12.18 -6.82 -8.66
N ALA A 304 -13.44 -7.03 -9.07
CA ALA A 304 -13.74 -7.46 -10.44
C ALA A 304 -13.12 -6.50 -11.48
N GLY A 305 -13.12 -5.19 -11.20
CA GLY A 305 -12.46 -4.18 -12.02
C GLY A 305 -10.93 -4.34 -12.07
N GLY A 306 -10.27 -4.49 -10.93
CA GLY A 306 -8.81 -4.65 -10.88
C GLY A 306 -8.32 -5.91 -11.59
N LEU A 307 -9.07 -7.01 -11.52
CA LEU A 307 -8.75 -8.24 -12.27
C LEU A 307 -8.94 -8.07 -13.78
N LEU A 308 -9.98 -7.34 -14.20
CA LEU A 308 -10.20 -7.02 -15.61
C LEU A 308 -9.06 -6.16 -16.16
N ASP A 309 -8.64 -5.14 -15.42
CA ASP A 309 -7.52 -4.27 -15.80
C ASP A 309 -6.22 -5.06 -15.91
N ALA A 310 -5.91 -5.92 -14.93
CA ALA A 310 -4.72 -6.76 -14.99
C ALA A 310 -4.75 -7.71 -16.21
N LYS A 311 -5.92 -8.27 -16.54
CA LYS A 311 -6.10 -9.14 -17.72
C LYS A 311 -5.97 -8.36 -19.04
N ALA A 312 -6.30 -7.07 -19.07
CA ALA A 312 -6.24 -6.27 -20.29
C ALA A 312 -4.82 -6.11 -20.86
N TYR A 313 -3.79 -6.25 -20.00
CA TYR A 313 -2.38 -6.15 -20.39
C TYR A 313 -1.62 -7.49 -20.30
N ALA A 314 -2.31 -8.58 -19.96
CA ALA A 314 -1.73 -9.92 -19.90
C ALA A 314 -1.89 -10.66 -21.23
N SER A 315 -0.88 -11.43 -21.62
CA SER A 315 -0.96 -12.27 -22.81
C SER A 315 -1.88 -13.49 -22.58
N PRO A 316 -2.50 -14.05 -23.63
CA PRO A 316 -3.44 -15.17 -23.49
C PRO A 316 -2.85 -16.40 -22.78
N GLU A 317 -1.58 -16.72 -23.00
CA GLU A 317 -0.87 -17.81 -22.34
C GLU A 317 -0.67 -17.56 -20.84
N VAL A 318 -0.41 -16.31 -20.42
CA VAL A 318 -0.32 -15.95 -19.00
C VAL A 318 -1.68 -16.06 -18.31
N ILE A 319 -2.76 -15.69 -19.00
CA ILE A 319 -4.12 -15.78 -18.45
C ILE A 319 -4.58 -17.24 -18.31
N LYS A 320 -4.12 -18.12 -19.22
CA LYS A 320 -4.53 -19.54 -19.25
C LYS A 320 -3.79 -20.42 -18.25
N GLY A 321 -2.57 -20.02 -17.84
CA GLY A 321 -1.72 -20.80 -16.95
C GLY A 321 -0.87 -21.81 -17.70
#